data_AF-A0A643FNZ0-F1
#
_entry.id   AF-A0A643FNZ0-F1
#
_cell.length_a   1.000
_cell.length_b   1.000
_cell.length_c   1.000
_cell.angle_alpha   90.00
_cell.angle_beta   90.00
_cell.angle_gamma   90.00
#
_symmetry.space_group_name_H-M   'P 1'
#
loop_
_entity.id
_entity.type
_entity.pdbx_description
1 polymer ?
#
loop_
_entity_poly.entity_id
_entity_poly.type
_entity_poly.pdbx_seq_one_letter_code
_entity_poly.pdbx_strand_id
1 'polypeptide(L)'
;MPMRSAMAALALGLACTAVQARGPVPYNPPPIQDLAQMQQAAAAFVAAQNQQAGTRWVAGEPNNKVLVPRCATALGVQWAPKSQGLSSQSVAVRCPRTAGGWTQHWEVFVPVRQAAR
;
A
#
# COMPACT_ATOMS: atom_id res chain seq x y z
N MET A 1 61.57 50.89 -23.90
CA MET A 1 62.24 49.59 -23.69
C MET A 1 63.11 49.73 -22.44
N PRO A 2 63.08 48.83 -21.44
CA PRO A 2 62.88 47.38 -21.57
C PRO A 2 61.72 46.78 -20.75
N MET A 3 61.34 45.59 -21.21
CA MET A 3 60.46 44.57 -20.65
C MET A 3 61.05 43.91 -19.40
N ARG A 4 60.19 43.39 -18.51
CA ARG A 4 60.37 42.15 -17.71
C ARG A 4 59.14 41.92 -16.84
N SER A 5 58.18 41.15 -17.34
CA SER A 5 58.00 39.71 -17.12
C SER A 5 57.43 39.37 -15.75
N ALA A 6 56.21 38.83 -15.81
CA ALA A 6 55.37 38.38 -14.72
C ALA A 6 55.91 37.10 -14.05
N MET A 7 55.61 36.94 -12.77
CA MET A 7 55.56 35.63 -12.11
C MET A 7 54.16 35.47 -11.52
N ALA A 8 53.28 34.79 -12.25
CA ALA A 8 52.05 34.25 -11.70
C ALA A 8 52.40 32.95 -10.98
N ALA A 9 52.36 32.96 -9.65
CA ALA A 9 52.50 31.76 -8.85
C ALA A 9 51.21 30.93 -8.97
N LEU A 10 51.24 29.87 -9.78
CA LEU A 10 50.19 28.85 -9.80
C LEU A 10 50.29 28.02 -8.52
N ALA A 11 49.50 28.37 -7.51
CA ALA A 11 49.25 27.51 -6.37
C ALA A 11 48.44 26.30 -6.84
N LEU A 12 49.13 25.20 -7.18
CA LEU A 12 48.53 23.89 -7.35
C LEU A 12 48.09 23.38 -5.97
N GLY A 13 46.95 23.87 -5.50
CA GLY A 13 46.27 23.31 -4.33
C GLY A 13 45.86 21.88 -4.64
N LEU A 14 46.46 20.90 -3.94
CA LEU A 14 45.92 19.55 -3.85
C LEU A 14 44.54 19.63 -3.20
N ALA A 15 43.48 19.68 -4.00
CA ALA A 15 42.13 19.50 -3.52
C ALA A 15 41.95 18.02 -3.15
N CYS A 16 42.19 17.67 -1.89
CA CYS A 16 41.66 16.44 -1.32
C CYS A 16 40.13 16.54 -1.33
N THR A 17 39.50 16.03 -2.38
CA THR A 17 38.05 15.87 -2.40
C THR A 17 37.69 14.75 -1.44
N ALA A 18 37.10 15.11 -0.30
CA ALA A 18 36.52 14.13 0.61
C ALA A 18 35.39 13.40 -0.14
N VAL A 19 35.57 12.10 -0.40
CA VAL A 19 34.47 11.23 -0.81
C VAL A 19 33.47 11.22 0.34
N GLN A 20 32.30 11.80 0.11
CA GLN A 20 31.20 11.67 1.06
C GLN A 20 30.70 10.23 0.99
N ALA A 21 31.01 9.44 2.01
CA ALA A 21 30.36 8.17 2.22
C ALA A 21 28.86 8.44 2.40
N ARG A 22 28.03 8.02 1.44
CA ARG A 22 26.58 8.01 1.65
C ARG A 22 26.33 7.03 2.78
N GLY A 23 25.95 7.56 3.95
CA GLY A 23 25.53 6.75 5.08
C GLY A 23 24.37 5.82 4.70
N PRO A 24 24.05 4.82 5.53
CA PRO A 24 22.95 3.91 5.27
C PRO A 24 21.66 4.69 5.00
N VAL A 25 20.97 4.34 3.90
CA VAL A 25 19.66 4.91 3.58
C VAL A 25 18.69 4.49 4.69
N PRO A 26 17.98 5.43 5.34
CA PRO A 26 17.01 5.06 6.37
C PRO A 26 15.94 4.15 5.77
N TYR A 27 15.71 3.00 6.40
CA TYR A 27 14.63 2.10 6.03
C TYR A 27 13.29 2.76 6.34
N ASN A 28 12.50 3.03 5.30
CA ASN A 28 11.12 3.48 5.43
C ASN A 28 10.19 2.40 4.87
N PRO A 29 9.58 1.55 5.72
CA PRO A 29 8.67 0.53 5.24
C PRO A 29 7.48 1.17 4.52
N PRO A 30 6.95 0.54 3.47
CA PRO A 30 5.72 1.01 2.86
C PRO A 30 4.60 1.03 3.91
N PRO A 31 3.70 2.03 3.88
CA PRO A 31 2.58 2.08 4.80
C PRO A 31 1.69 0.84 4.63
N ILE A 32 1.18 0.32 5.74
CA ILE A 32 0.28 -0.84 5.77
C ILE A 32 -1.18 -0.37 5.68
N GLN A 33 -2.03 -1.17 5.04
CA GLN A 33 -3.46 -0.95 4.96
C GLN A 33 -4.13 -1.29 6.30
N ASP A 34 -4.96 -0.39 6.81
CA ASP A 34 -5.72 -0.63 8.04
C ASP A 34 -6.85 -1.66 7.81
N LEU A 35 -6.93 -2.67 8.67
CA LEU A 35 -7.98 -3.70 8.65
C LEU A 35 -9.37 -3.11 8.93
N ALA A 36 -9.47 -2.08 9.77
CA ALA A 36 -10.74 -1.40 10.04
C ALA A 36 -11.30 -0.73 8.78
N GLN A 37 -10.42 -0.14 7.96
CA GLN A 37 -10.83 0.42 6.66
C GLN A 37 -11.33 -0.66 5.70
N MET A 38 -10.69 -1.84 5.69
CA MET A 38 -11.17 -2.98 4.89
C MET A 38 -12.55 -3.48 5.38
N GLN A 39 -12.73 -3.60 6.70
CA GLN A 39 -14.00 -3.99 7.30
C GLN A 39 -15.12 -2.99 6.97
N GLN A 40 -14.86 -1.69 7.10
CA GLN A 40 -15.81 -0.64 6.77
C GLN A 40 -16.24 -0.70 5.30
N ALA A 41 -15.28 -0.89 4.38
CA ALA A 41 -15.59 -1.06 2.96
C ALA A 41 -16.46 -2.29 2.70
N ALA A 42 -16.12 -3.43 3.31
CA ALA A 42 -16.91 -4.66 3.22
C ALA A 42 -18.34 -4.48 3.76
N ALA A 43 -18.48 -3.86 4.93
CA ALA A 43 -19.77 -3.60 5.57
C ALA A 43 -20.66 -2.68 4.73
N ALA A 44 -20.09 -1.60 4.17
CA ALA A 44 -20.81 -0.67 3.31
C ALA A 44 -21.34 -1.35 2.04
N PHE A 45 -20.51 -2.18 1.39
CA PHE A 45 -20.92 -2.97 0.23
C PHE A 45 -22.05 -3.93 0.58
N VAL A 46 -21.90 -4.71 1.66
CA VAL A 46 -22.91 -5.67 2.09
C VAL A 46 -24.23 -4.99 2.44
N ALA A 47 -24.20 -3.83 3.10
CA ALA A 47 -25.40 -3.05 3.39
C ALA A 47 -26.13 -2.63 2.10
N ALA A 48 -25.40 -2.15 1.09
CA ALA A 48 -26.00 -1.80 -0.21
C ALA A 48 -26.61 -3.03 -0.91
N GLN A 49 -25.93 -4.18 -0.88
CA GLN A 49 -26.43 -5.44 -1.45
C GLN A 49 -27.69 -5.94 -0.74
N ASN A 50 -27.74 -5.81 0.59
CA ASN A 50 -28.91 -6.15 1.39
C ASN A 50 -30.14 -5.33 0.98
N GLN A 51 -29.97 -4.01 0.81
CA GLN A 51 -31.04 -3.11 0.37
C GLN A 51 -31.56 -3.48 -1.03
N GLN A 52 -30.66 -3.83 -1.95
CA GLN A 52 -31.02 -4.19 -3.32
C GLN A 52 -31.72 -5.54 -3.42
N ALA A 53 -31.27 -6.54 -2.65
CA ALA A 53 -31.72 -7.92 -2.80
C ALA A 53 -32.72 -8.37 -1.71
N GLY A 54 -33.09 -7.51 -0.77
CA GLY A 54 -33.93 -7.89 0.38
C GLY A 54 -33.27 -8.92 1.30
N THR A 55 -31.94 -8.95 1.34
CA THR A 55 -31.15 -9.92 2.12
C THR A 55 -30.66 -9.32 3.44
N ARG A 56 -30.10 -10.15 4.33
CA ARG A 56 -29.68 -9.76 5.67
C ARG A 56 -28.29 -10.30 6.01
N TRP A 57 -27.32 -10.00 5.16
CA TRP A 57 -25.93 -10.37 5.41
C TRP A 57 -25.24 -9.38 6.35
N VAL A 58 -24.29 -9.87 7.14
CA VAL A 58 -23.41 -9.06 7.99
C VAL A 58 -21.97 -9.38 7.62
N ALA A 59 -21.19 -8.36 7.27
CA ALA A 59 -19.75 -8.50 7.06
C ALA A 59 -19.05 -8.77 8.40
N GLY A 60 -18.19 -9.78 8.42
CA GLY A 60 -17.29 -10.05 9.54
C GLY A 60 -16.05 -9.15 9.51
N GLU A 61 -15.03 -9.57 10.23
CA GLU A 61 -13.71 -8.93 10.19
C GLU A 61 -12.83 -9.61 9.12
N PRO A 62 -11.96 -8.85 8.44
CA PRO A 62 -10.86 -9.45 7.70
C PRO A 62 -9.99 -10.31 8.63
N ASN A 63 -9.29 -11.30 8.07
CA ASN A 63 -8.32 -12.07 8.85
C ASN A 63 -7.26 -11.14 9.44
N ASN A 64 -7.12 -11.11 10.76
CA ASN A 64 -6.20 -10.22 11.49
C ASN A 64 -4.70 -10.51 11.26
N LYS A 65 -4.37 -11.61 10.56
CA LYS A 65 -3.02 -11.94 10.11
C LYS A 65 -2.69 -11.38 8.73
N VAL A 66 -3.65 -10.74 8.07
CA VAL A 66 -3.43 -10.11 6.76
C VAL A 66 -2.57 -8.86 6.94
N LEU A 67 -1.47 -8.83 6.21
CA LEU A 67 -0.62 -7.66 6.07
C LEU A 67 -0.49 -7.33 4.58
N VAL A 68 -1.06 -6.21 4.17
CA VAL A 68 -0.98 -5.73 2.79
C VAL A 68 -0.55 -4.27 2.76
N PRO A 69 0.18 -3.83 1.72
CA PRO A 69 0.52 -2.43 1.57
C PRO A 69 -0.74 -1.56 1.41
N ARG A 70 -0.67 -0.32 1.88
CA ARG A 70 -1.74 0.67 1.75
C ARG A 70 -2.16 0.83 0.30
N CYS A 71 -3.47 0.89 0.07
CA CYS A 71 -3.98 1.16 -1.26
C CYS A 71 -3.75 2.63 -1.66
N ALA A 72 -3.33 2.86 -2.91
CA ALA A 72 -3.18 4.20 -3.47
C ALA A 72 -4.51 4.75 -4.03
N THR A 73 -5.53 3.90 -4.16
CA THR A 73 -6.86 4.26 -4.63
C THR A 73 -7.91 3.87 -3.61
N ALA A 74 -9.16 4.30 -3.84
CA ALA A 74 -10.30 3.74 -3.11
C ALA A 74 -10.33 2.21 -3.24
N LEU A 75 -10.74 1.54 -2.16
CA LEU A 75 -10.89 0.09 -2.13
C LEU A 75 -12.08 -0.31 -3.00
N GLY A 76 -11.87 -1.31 -3.86
CA GLY A 76 -12.95 -1.97 -4.56
C GLY A 76 -13.55 -3.08 -3.69
N VAL A 77 -14.85 -3.34 -3.82
CA VAL A 77 -15.50 -4.44 -3.10
C VAL A 77 -16.46 -5.16 -4.04
N GLN A 78 -16.46 -6.49 -3.99
CA GLN A 78 -17.40 -7.34 -4.71
C GLN A 78 -17.66 -8.64 -3.97
N TRP A 79 -18.73 -9.36 -4.34
CA TRP A 79 -18.89 -10.75 -3.90
C TRP A 79 -17.70 -11.60 -4.36
N ALA A 80 -17.15 -12.41 -3.46
CA ALA A 80 -16.02 -13.27 -3.79
C ALA A 80 -16.43 -14.30 -4.86
N PRO A 81 -15.64 -14.50 -5.93
CA PRO A 81 -15.92 -15.52 -6.94
C PRO A 81 -15.91 -16.92 -6.33
N LYS A 82 -16.85 -17.79 -6.74
CA LYS A 82 -16.89 -19.20 -6.29
C LYS A 82 -15.61 -19.97 -6.61
N SER A 83 -14.89 -19.59 -7.67
CA SER A 83 -13.62 -20.19 -8.08
C SER A 83 -12.49 -20.05 -7.04
N GLN A 84 -12.65 -19.16 -6.04
CA GLN A 84 -11.65 -18.97 -4.99
C GLN A 84 -11.64 -20.09 -3.93
N GLY A 85 -12.55 -21.07 -4.01
CA GLY A 85 -12.54 -22.23 -3.11
C GLY A 85 -12.78 -21.89 -1.63
N LEU A 86 -13.41 -20.75 -1.35
CA LEU A 86 -13.69 -20.30 0.01
C LEU A 86 -14.76 -21.19 0.65
N SER A 87 -14.54 -21.58 1.90
CA SER A 87 -15.47 -22.42 2.66
C SER A 87 -16.78 -21.72 3.05
N SER A 88 -16.84 -20.39 2.91
CA SER A 88 -17.99 -19.57 3.27
C SER A 88 -18.18 -18.41 2.31
N GLN A 89 -19.42 -17.92 2.22
CA GLN A 89 -19.74 -16.71 1.48
C GLN A 89 -18.88 -15.56 2.00
N SER A 90 -18.21 -14.87 1.09
CA SER A 90 -17.29 -13.78 1.42
C SER A 90 -17.43 -12.66 0.41
N VAL A 91 -16.97 -11.47 0.78
CA VAL A 91 -16.69 -10.38 -0.15
C VAL A 91 -15.19 -10.24 -0.34
N ALA A 92 -14.77 -9.91 -1.55
CA ALA A 92 -13.40 -9.57 -1.86
C ALA A 92 -13.23 -8.05 -1.74
N VAL A 93 -12.43 -7.60 -0.79
CA VAL A 93 -11.93 -6.22 -0.70
C VAL A 93 -10.63 -6.16 -1.50
N ARG A 94 -10.58 -5.27 -2.49
CA ARG A 94 -9.55 -5.26 -3.52
C ARG A 94 -8.83 -3.93 -3.58
N CYS A 95 -7.52 -3.99 -3.75
CA CYS A 95 -6.72 -2.84 -4.11
C CYS A 95 -6.10 -3.05 -5.49
N PRO A 96 -6.50 -2.26 -6.51
CA PRO A 96 -5.95 -2.38 -7.85
C PRO A 96 -4.54 -1.77 -7.97
N ARG A 97 -4.17 -0.86 -7.07
CA ARG A 97 -2.84 -0.21 -7.06
C ARG A 97 -2.43 0.16 -5.64
N THR A 98 -1.31 -0.37 -5.17
CA THR A 98 -0.73 -0.02 -3.86
C THR A 98 0.07 1.29 -3.92
N ALA A 99 0.26 1.93 -2.77
CA ALA A 99 1.10 3.13 -2.62
C ALA A 99 2.61 2.80 -2.59
N GLY A 100 2.99 1.58 -2.94
CA GLY A 100 4.33 1.02 -2.82
C GLY A 100 4.32 -0.31 -2.05
N GLY A 101 5.51 -0.90 -1.89
CA GLY A 101 5.72 -2.11 -1.12
C GLY A 101 5.86 -3.39 -1.94
N TRP A 102 5.64 -4.53 -1.30
CA TRP A 102 5.99 -5.86 -1.83
C TRP A 102 4.97 -6.44 -2.81
N THR A 103 3.81 -5.82 -2.98
CA THR A 103 2.83 -6.19 -4.01
C THR A 103 2.22 -4.94 -4.64
N GLN A 104 1.91 -5.03 -5.93
CA GLN A 104 1.34 -3.92 -6.72
C GLN A 104 -0.19 -3.86 -6.62
N HIS A 105 -0.84 -4.99 -6.32
CA HIS A 105 -2.27 -5.13 -6.10
C HIS A 105 -2.52 -6.25 -5.09
N TRP A 106 -3.72 -6.29 -4.51
CA TRP A 106 -4.10 -7.36 -3.58
C TRP A 106 -5.61 -7.51 -3.48
N GLU A 107 -6.03 -8.69 -3.01
CA GLU A 107 -7.40 -8.95 -2.59
C GLU A 107 -7.38 -9.62 -1.21
N VAL A 108 -8.33 -9.22 -0.37
CA VAL A 108 -8.55 -9.78 0.96
C VAL A 108 -10.00 -10.20 1.06
N PHE A 109 -10.23 -11.45 1.43
CA PHE A 109 -11.57 -11.99 1.59
C PHE A 109 -12.08 -11.74 3.00
N VAL A 110 -13.23 -11.09 3.10
CA VAL A 110 -13.94 -10.83 4.34
C VAL A 110 -15.17 -11.74 4.38
N PRO A 111 -15.26 -12.67 5.35
CA PRO A 111 -16.40 -13.56 5.44
C PRO A 111 -17.68 -12.77 5.74
N VAL A 112 -18.81 -13.26 5.24
CA VAL A 112 -20.14 -12.77 5.62
C VAL A 112 -20.94 -13.87 6.26
N ARG A 113 -21.89 -13.49 7.10
CA ARG A 113 -22.85 -14.41 7.71
C ARG A 113 -24.27 -13.87 7.58
N GLN A 114 -25.24 -14.76 7.58
CA GLN A 114 -26.64 -14.34 7.75
C GLN A 114 -26.78 -13.69 9.13
N ALA A 115 -27.51 -12.58 9.20
CA ALA A 115 -27.95 -12.02 10.47
C ALA A 115 -28.79 -13.06 11.21
N ALA A 116 -28.66 -13.11 12.54
CA ALA A 116 -29.59 -13.85 13.35
C ALA A 116 -31.01 -13.32 13.08
N ARG A 117 -31.98 -14.24 13.03
CA ARG A 117 -33.39 -13.90 12.85
C ARG A 117 -33.92 -13.09 14.03
#